data_AF-I4G4Z8-F1
#
_entry.id   AF-I4G4Z8-F1
#
_cell.length_a   1.000
_cell.length_b   1.000
_cell.length_c   1.000
_cell.angle_alpha   90.00
_cell.angle_beta   90.00
_cell.angle_gamma   90.00
#
_symmetry.space_group_name_H-M   'P 1'
#
loop_
_entity.id
_entity.type
_entity.pdbx_description
1 polymer ?
#
loop_
_entity_poly.entity_id
_entity_poly.type
_entity_poly.pdbx_seq_one_letter_code
_entity_poly.pdbx_strand_id
1 'polypeptide(L)'
;MNFLVDHNLRGHSVVLAGGLAASGWLDLISIRFILFEEVGLAVTSDDRIVWRYAQANQMILITANRSMKGKDSLEQVMREENTPTSLPVVTIGNIERLLATARLSQSLR
;
A
#
# COMPACT_ATOMS: atom_id res chain seq x y z
N MET A 1 10.40 6.78 -4.10
CA MET A 1 8.98 6.41 -4.26
C MET A 1 8.42 6.12 -2.88
N ASN A 2 7.36 6.82 -2.50
CA ASN A 2 6.71 6.64 -1.20
C ASN A 2 5.41 5.88 -1.41
N PHE A 3 5.20 4.84 -0.60
CA PHE A 3 4.00 4.04 -0.59
C PHE A 3 3.28 4.27 0.74
N LEU A 4 2.06 4.79 0.69
CA LEU A 4 1.20 4.80 1.87
C LEU A 4 0.60 3.41 2.02
N VAL A 5 0.95 2.73 3.10
CA VAL A 5 0.46 1.39 3.39
C VAL A 5 -0.86 1.52 4.13
N ASP A 6 -1.91 1.00 3.50
CA ASP A 6 -3.23 0.85 4.12
C ASP A 6 -3.10 0.06 5.43
N HIS A 7 -3.90 0.41 6.43
CA HIS A 7 -3.93 -0.25 7.72
C HIS A 7 -4.07 -1.78 7.60
N ASN A 8 -4.83 -2.28 6.62
CA ASN A 8 -5.00 -3.72 6.38
C ASN A 8 -3.70 -4.44 5.97
N LEU A 9 -2.70 -3.71 5.49
CA LEU A 9 -1.37 -4.23 5.12
C LEU A 9 -0.30 -3.97 6.18
N ARG A 10 -0.61 -3.32 7.30
CA ARG A 10 0.38 -2.91 8.32
C ARG A 10 1.36 -4.03 8.68
N GLY A 11 0.86 -5.22 9.05
CA GLY A 11 1.69 -6.38 9.40
C GLY A 11 2.43 -7.05 8.23
N HIS A 12 2.06 -6.74 7.00
CA HIS A 12 2.62 -7.33 5.77
C HIS A 12 3.63 -6.41 5.08
N SER A 13 3.65 -5.12 5.43
CA SER A 13 4.59 -4.12 4.92
C SER A 13 6.05 -4.53 5.06
N VAL A 14 6.42 -5.16 6.17
CA VAL A 14 7.77 -5.66 6.44
C VAL A 14 8.16 -6.78 5.47
N VAL A 15 7.23 -7.67 5.13
CA VAL A 15 7.49 -8.75 4.18
C VAL A 15 7.66 -8.20 2.76
N LEU A 16 6.86 -7.21 2.37
CA LEU A 16 7.02 -6.51 1.09
C LEU A 16 8.39 -5.82 1.00
N ALA A 17 8.75 -5.04 2.03
CA ALA A 17 10.03 -4.36 2.09
C ALA A 17 11.21 -5.34 2.06
N GLY A 18 11.13 -6.44 2.83
CA GLY A 18 12.13 -7.49 2.84
C GLY A 18 12.28 -8.18 1.48
N GLY A 19 11.19 -8.42 0.76
CA GLY A 19 11.23 -8.98 -0.60
C GLY A 19 11.93 -8.05 -1.59
N LEU A 20 11.66 -6.75 -1.54
CA LEU A 20 12.32 -5.75 -2.39
C LEU A 20 13.81 -5.61 -2.05
N ALA A 21 14.16 -5.62 -0.76
CA ALA A 21 15.55 -5.61 -0.31
C ALA A 21 16.31 -6.84 -0.81
N ALA A 22 15.74 -8.04 -0.62
CA ALA A 22 16.36 -9.30 -1.01
C ALA A 22 16.55 -9.44 -2.54
N SER A 23 15.77 -8.70 -3.34
CA SER A 23 15.90 -8.65 -4.80
C SER A 23 16.73 -7.46 -5.30
N GLY A 24 17.36 -6.69 -4.41
CA GLY A 24 18.27 -5.59 -4.75
C GLY A 24 17.59 -4.31 -5.22
N TRP A 25 16.25 -4.22 -5.17
CA TRP A 25 15.53 -3.04 -5.66
C TRP A 25 15.80 -1.79 -4.84
N LEU A 26 15.98 -1.96 -3.52
CA LEU A 26 16.25 -0.82 -2.63
C LEU A 26 17.62 -0.18 -2.87
N ASP A 27 18.57 -0.91 -3.46
CA ASP A 27 19.88 -0.38 -3.85
C ASP A 27 19.80 0.44 -5.14
N LEU A 28 18.80 0.17 -5.98
CA LEU A 28 18.61 0.85 -7.27
C LEU A 28 17.72 2.07 -7.16
N ILE A 29 16.64 1.98 -6.38
CA ILE A 29 15.67 3.05 -6.21
C ILE A 29 15.24 3.17 -4.75
N SER A 30 15.16 4.41 -4.28
CA SER A 30 14.65 4.68 -2.93
C SER A 30 13.16 4.38 -2.87
N ILE A 31 12.78 3.29 -2.20
CA ILE A 31 11.39 2.91 -1.92
C ILE A 31 11.17 2.98 -0.42
N ARG A 32 10.13 3.70 0.00
CA ARG A 32 9.71 3.79 1.39
C ARG A 32 8.25 3.38 1.53
N PHE A 33 7.98 2.52 2.51
CA PHE A 33 6.64 2.25 2.99
C PHE A 33 6.38 3.13 4.20
N ILE A 34 5.26 3.84 4.18
CA ILE A 34 4.84 4.78 5.22
C ILE A 34 3.53 4.28 5.79
N LEU A 35 3.47 4.12 7.11
CA LEU A 35 2.30 3.68 7.85
C LEU A 35 1.44 4.87 8.27
N PHE A 36 0.15 4.64 8.52
CA PHE A 36 -0.79 5.68 8.97
C PHE A 36 -0.32 6.38 10.24
N GLU A 37 0.25 5.65 11.20
CA GLU A 37 0.77 6.19 12.46
C GLU A 37 1.95 7.14 12.27
N GLU A 38 2.74 6.97 11.20
CA GLU A 38 3.85 7.88 10.88
C GLU A 38 3.37 9.24 10.35
N VAL A 39 2.15 9.27 9.80
CA VAL A 39 1.55 10.46 9.18
C VAL A 39 0.34 11.02 9.94
N GLY A 40 0.02 10.43 11.10
CA GLY A 40 -1.10 10.85 11.94
C GLY A 40 -2.49 10.53 11.38
N LEU A 41 -2.60 9.59 10.42
CA LEU A 41 -3.89 9.12 9.95
C LEU A 41 -4.50 8.13 10.95
N ALA A 42 -5.79 8.30 11.25
CA ALA A 42 -6.51 7.34 12.08
C ALA A 42 -6.70 6.02 11.33
N VAL A 43 -6.60 4.89 12.03
CA VAL A 43 -6.88 3.56 11.44
C VAL A 43 -8.33 3.39 10.98
N THR A 44 -9.21 4.26 11.46
CA THR A 44 -10.64 4.35 11.10
C THR A 44 -10.91 5.38 9.99
N SER A 45 -9.88 5.99 9.39
CA SER A 45 -10.07 6.93 8.28
C SER A 45 -10.71 6.21 7.10
N ASP A 46 -11.69 6.84 6.46
CA ASP A 46 -12.31 6.30 5.25
C ASP A 46 -11.37 6.38 4.02
N ASP A 47 -11.72 5.64 2.95
CA ASP A 47 -10.88 5.56 1.76
C ASP A 47 -10.70 6.93 1.08
N ARG A 48 -11.66 7.85 1.21
CA ARG A 48 -11.58 9.18 0.60
C ARG A 48 -10.51 10.02 1.29
N ILE A 49 -10.50 10.04 2.61
CA ILE A 49 -9.46 10.71 3.41
C ILE A 49 -8.08 10.11 3.09
N VAL A 50 -7.98 8.78 3.09
CA VAL A 50 -6.72 8.07 2.83
C VAL A 50 -6.21 8.35 1.41
N TRP A 51 -7.07 8.25 0.40
CA TRP A 51 -6.69 8.50 -0.99
C TRP A 51 -6.26 9.96 -1.20
N ARG A 52 -7.05 10.93 -0.73
CA ARG A 52 -6.70 12.36 -0.83
C ARG A 52 -5.36 12.66 -0.16
N TYR A 53 -5.13 12.09 1.03
CA TYR A 53 -3.86 12.26 1.72
C TYR A 53 -2.70 11.71 0.90
N ALA A 54 -2.83 10.50 0.35
CA ALA A 54 -1.80 9.88 -0.48
C ALA A 54 -1.49 10.75 -1.72
N GLN A 55 -2.51 11.20 -2.44
CA GLN A 55 -2.34 12.03 -3.64
C GLN A 55 -1.68 13.38 -3.32
N ALA A 56 -2.17 14.08 -2.28
CA ALA A 56 -1.63 15.37 -1.86
C ALA A 56 -0.16 15.29 -1.45
N ASN A 57 0.28 14.15 -0.91
CA ASN A 57 1.65 13.92 -0.47
C ASN A 57 2.50 13.10 -1.46
N GLN A 58 2.04 12.94 -2.70
CA GLN A 58 2.75 12.21 -3.77
C GLN A 58 3.15 10.78 -3.35
N MET A 59 2.21 10.09 -2.71
CA MET A 59 2.37 8.70 -2.28
C MET A 59 1.49 7.77 -3.10
N ILE A 60 2.03 6.60 -3.45
CA ILE A 60 1.28 5.50 -4.05
C ILE A 60 0.55 4.75 -2.93
N LEU A 61 -0.78 4.67 -2.99
CA LEU A 61 -1.54 3.89 -2.00
C LEU A 61 -1.39 2.40 -2.32
N ILE A 62 -1.00 1.59 -1.32
CA ILE A 62 -0.97 0.13 -1.41
C ILE A 62 -1.94 -0.48 -0.41
N THR A 63 -2.82 -1.37 -0.88
CA THR A 63 -3.92 -1.95 -0.09
C THR A 63 -4.17 -3.41 -0.42
N ALA A 64 -4.83 -4.16 0.46
CA ALA A 64 -5.45 -5.45 0.15
C ALA A 64 -6.99 -5.39 0.08
N ASN A 65 -7.59 -4.20 0.20
CA ASN A 65 -9.04 -4.07 0.39
C ASN A 65 -9.81 -4.35 -0.91
N ARG A 66 -10.51 -5.49 -0.95
CA ARG A 66 -11.44 -5.88 -2.02
C ARG A 66 -12.89 -5.46 -1.74
N SER A 67 -13.18 -4.85 -0.59
CA SER A 67 -14.55 -4.48 -0.21
C SER A 67 -14.93 -3.09 -0.74
N MET A 68 -15.67 -3.11 -1.86
CA MET A 68 -16.04 -1.94 -2.66
C MET A 68 -17.50 -1.54 -2.46
N LYS A 69 -17.91 -1.16 -1.25
CA LYS A 69 -19.31 -0.76 -1.03
C LYS A 69 -19.42 0.52 -0.22
N GLY A 70 -19.98 1.55 -0.86
CA GLY A 70 -20.31 2.82 -0.22
C GLY A 70 -19.83 4.02 -1.02
N LYS A 71 -20.38 5.18 -0.68
CA LYS A 71 -20.06 6.49 -1.28
C LYS A 71 -18.59 6.91 -1.08
N ASP A 72 -17.94 6.36 -0.06
CA ASP A 72 -16.55 6.63 0.29
C ASP A 72 -15.68 5.39 0.07
N SER A 73 -16.10 4.48 -0.82
CA SER A 73 -15.23 3.39 -1.27
C SER A 73 -14.15 3.93 -2.19
N LEU A 74 -12.97 3.32 -2.14
CA LEU A 74 -11.82 3.72 -2.95
C LEU A 74 -12.13 3.78 -4.45
N GLU A 75 -12.93 2.84 -4.97
CA GLU A 75 -13.38 2.85 -6.36
C GLU A 75 -14.19 4.12 -6.68
N GLN A 76 -15.17 4.44 -5.86
CA GLN A 76 -16.02 5.61 -6.07
C GLN A 76 -15.21 6.90 -5.99
N VAL A 77 -14.30 7.00 -5.01
CA VAL A 77 -13.39 8.14 -4.86
C VAL A 77 -12.54 8.31 -6.11
N MET A 78 -11.94 7.22 -6.63
CA MET A 78 -11.18 7.27 -7.87
C MET A 78 -12.05 7.58 -9.09
N ARG A 79 -13.33 7.22 -9.12
CA ARG A 79 -14.23 7.61 -10.23
C ARG A 79 -14.55 9.10 -10.20
N GLU A 80 -14.68 9.69 -9.03
CA GLU A 80 -15.09 11.08 -8.83
C GLU A 80 -13.93 12.08 -8.87
N GLU A 81 -12.79 11.71 -8.29
CA GLU A 81 -11.71 12.67 -7.98
C GLU A 81 -10.42 12.42 -8.77
N ASN A 82 -10.32 11.33 -9.55
CA ASN A 82 -9.11 11.01 -10.27
C ASN A 82 -8.81 12.02 -11.39
N THR A 83 -7.54 12.31 -11.58
CA THR A 83 -7.03 13.24 -12.58
C THR A 83 -5.93 12.56 -13.42
N PRO A 84 -5.56 13.11 -14.58
CA PRO A 84 -4.44 12.56 -15.37
C PRO A 84 -3.10 12.49 -14.63
N THR A 85 -2.94 13.27 -13.55
CA THR A 85 -1.73 13.32 -12.72
C THR A 85 -1.83 12.52 -11.43
N SER A 86 -2.97 11.91 -11.14
CA SER A 86 -3.16 11.11 -9.94
C SER A 86 -2.27 9.87 -9.96
N LEU A 87 -1.66 9.57 -8.82
CA LEU A 87 -0.83 8.39 -8.63
C LEU A 87 -1.69 7.13 -8.56
N PRO A 88 -1.17 5.99 -9.04
CA PRO A 88 -1.91 4.73 -9.04
C PRO A 88 -2.17 4.22 -7.62
N VAL A 89 -3.18 3.37 -7.51
CA VAL A 89 -3.39 2.50 -6.34
C VAL A 89 -2.89 1.10 -6.70
N VAL A 90 -2.13 0.48 -5.80
CA VAL A 90 -1.65 -0.90 -5.94
C VAL A 90 -2.43 -1.81 -5.01
N THR A 91 -3.18 -2.75 -5.57
CA THR A 91 -3.95 -3.73 -4.79
C THR A 91 -3.25 -5.08 -4.75
N ILE A 92 -2.94 -5.57 -3.55
CA ILE A 92 -2.45 -6.93 -3.32
C ILE A 92 -3.65 -7.88 -3.26
N GLY A 93 -3.96 -8.52 -4.39
CA GLY A 93 -5.14 -9.36 -4.53
C GLY A 93 -5.14 -10.66 -3.70
N ASN A 94 -3.98 -11.13 -3.24
CA ASN A 94 -3.85 -12.27 -2.35
C ASN A 94 -2.66 -12.07 -1.40
N ILE A 95 -2.98 -11.73 -0.15
CA ILE A 95 -1.98 -11.43 0.88
C ILE A 95 -1.32 -12.69 1.45
N GLU A 96 -2.04 -13.81 1.50
CA GLU A 96 -1.52 -15.09 2.01
C GLU A 96 -0.36 -15.61 1.16
N ARG A 97 -0.44 -15.43 -0.15
CA ARG A 97 0.64 -15.81 -1.08
C ARG A 97 1.93 -15.04 -0.83
N LEU A 98 1.83 -13.81 -0.32
CA LEU A 98 3.00 -13.01 0.06
C LEU A 98 3.80 -13.68 1.19
N LEU A 99 3.10 -14.26 2.17
CA LEU A 99 3.70 -14.91 3.32
C LEU A 99 4.31 -16.28 2.99
N ALA A 100 3.72 -17.01 2.03
CA ALA A 100 4.21 -18.33 1.63
C ALA A 100 5.61 -18.29 0.99
N THR A 101 5.91 -17.28 0.17
CA THR A 101 7.21 -17.15 -0.52
C THR A 101 8.34 -16.72 0.43
N ALA A 102 8.03 -15.93 1.46
CA ALA A 102 9.00 -15.51 2.48
C ALA A 102 9.52 -16.71 3.31
N ARG A 103 8.69 -17.73 3.54
CA ARG A 103 9.11 -18.95 4.27
C ARG A 103 10.01 -19.87 3.43
N LEU A 104 9.73 -20.00 2.14
CA LEU A 104 10.54 -20.84 1.24
C LEU A 104 11.98 -20.31 1.07
N SER A 105 12.13 -18.98 1.00
CA SER A 105 13.43 -18.32 0.88
C SER A 105 14.30 -18.39 2.14
N GLN A 106 13.71 -18.66 3.31
CA GLN A 106 14.44 -18.95 4.55
C GLN A 106 14.84 -20.43 4.71
N SER A 107 14.12 -21.37 4.07
CA SER A 107 14.46 -22.81 4.13
C SER A 107 15.54 -23.25 3.13
N LEU A 108 15.90 -22.37 2.18
CA LEU A 108 16.91 -22.61 1.15
C LEU A 108 18.24 -21.89 1.44
N ARG A 109 18.45 -21.46 2.69
CA ARG A 109 19.73 -20.92 3.16
C ARG A 109 20.31 -21.78 4.28
#